data_AF-A0A431JBQ1-F1
#
_entry.id   AF-A0A431JBQ1-F1
#
_cell.length_a   1.000
_cell.length_b   1.000
_cell.length_c   1.000
_cell.angle_alpha   90.00
_cell.angle_beta   90.00
_cell.angle_gamma   90.00
#
_symmetry.space_group_name_H-M   'P 1'
#
loop_
_entity.id
_entity.type
_entity.pdbx_description
1 polymer ?
#
loop_
_entity_poly.entity_id
_entity_poly.type
_entity_poly.pdbx_seq_one_letter_code
_entity_poly.pdbx_strand_id
1 'polypeptide(L)'
;MKGLARAQPWQRQLAGHLGDVEHQLQVLRLTIAMDRPGAELAVASEQLLRECRLSSAVLAGTRADPTTRKAVMLVGDLAEQVRKVLGERLG
;
A
#
# COMPACT_ATOMS: atom_id res chain seq x y z
N MET A 1 -5.99 -15.75 -12.38
CA MET A 1 -5.88 -16.11 -10.94
C MET A 1 -6.14 -17.61 -10.69
N LYS A 2 -5.32 -18.53 -11.21
CA LYS A 2 -5.51 -19.99 -11.02
C LYS A 2 -4.63 -20.63 -9.91
N GLY A 3 -3.86 -19.82 -9.16
CA GLY A 3 -2.88 -20.32 -8.17
C GLY A 3 -3.29 -20.26 -6.70
N LEU A 4 -4.38 -19.56 -6.35
CA LEU A 4 -4.73 -19.30 -4.94
C LEU A 4 -5.64 -20.36 -4.29
N ALA A 5 -6.08 -21.38 -5.03
CA ALA A 5 -6.99 -22.41 -4.50
C ALA A 5 -6.36 -23.24 -3.37
N ARG A 6 -5.03 -23.30 -3.27
CA ARG A 6 -4.28 -23.91 -2.15
C ARG A 6 -3.58 -22.90 -1.24
N ALA A 7 -3.85 -21.60 -1.40
CA ALA A 7 -3.21 -20.58 -0.59
C ALA A 7 -3.75 -20.57 0.85
N GLN A 8 -2.85 -20.38 1.81
CA GLN A 8 -3.20 -20.19 3.22
C GLN A 8 -4.09 -18.93 3.38
N PRO A 9 -4.96 -18.86 4.39
CA PRO A 9 -5.85 -17.71 4.57
C PRO A 9 -5.13 -16.35 4.56
N TRP A 10 -3.97 -16.25 5.22
CA TRP A 10 -3.16 -15.02 5.24
C TRP A 10 -2.61 -14.64 3.87
N GLN A 11 -2.33 -15.60 2.99
CA GLN A 11 -1.86 -15.34 1.63
C GLN A 11 -2.97 -14.72 0.78
N ARG A 12 -4.21 -15.19 0.96
CA ARG A 12 -5.38 -14.60 0.28
C ARG A 12 -5.68 -13.20 0.79
N GLN A 13 -5.60 -12.99 2.11
CA GLN A 13 -5.77 -11.67 2.73
C GLN A 13 -4.68 -10.70 2.26
N LEU A 14 -3.43 -11.13 2.26
CA LEU A 14 -2.32 -10.33 1.76
C LEU A 14 -2.52 -9.96 0.29
N ALA A 15 -2.89 -10.92 -0.56
CA ALA A 15 -3.18 -10.65 -1.96
C ALA A 15 -4.32 -9.63 -2.15
N GLY A 16 -5.36 -9.70 -1.32
CA GLY A 16 -6.43 -8.70 -1.30
C GLY A 16 -5.90 -7.29 -0.97
N HIS A 17 -5.19 -7.14 0.15
CA HIS A 17 -4.61 -5.85 0.54
C HIS A 17 -3.59 -5.33 -0.47
N LEU A 18 -2.81 -6.19 -1.12
CA LEU A 18 -1.90 -5.77 -2.19
C LEU A 18 -2.66 -5.26 -3.43
N GLY A 19 -3.82 -5.85 -3.74
CA GLY A 19 -4.72 -5.30 -4.76
C GLY A 19 -5.27 -3.93 -4.38
N ASP A 20 -5.64 -3.74 -3.10
CA ASP A 20 -6.09 -2.44 -2.59
C ASP A 20 -4.96 -1.39 -2.64
N VAL A 21 -3.72 -1.77 -2.30
CA VAL A 21 -2.52 -0.92 -2.45
C VAL A 21 -2.31 -0.51 -3.92
N GLU A 22 -2.39 -1.46 -4.86
CA GLU A 22 -2.27 -1.17 -6.29
C GLU A 22 -3.35 -0.18 -6.75
N HIS A 23 -4.59 -0.38 -6.31
CA HIS A 23 -5.69 0.53 -6.59
C HIS A 23 -5.42 1.94 -6.06
N GLN A 24 -5.03 2.08 -4.79
CA GLN A 24 -4.74 3.40 -4.20
C GLN A 24 -3.53 4.08 -4.84
N LEU A 25 -2.51 3.32 -5.25
CA LEU A 25 -1.39 3.86 -6.01
C LEU A 25 -1.85 4.44 -7.35
N GLN A 26 -2.78 3.76 -8.03
CA GLN A 26 -3.34 4.26 -9.28
C GLN A 26 -4.19 5.53 -9.06
N VAL A 27 -4.97 5.59 -7.97
CA VAL A 27 -5.70 6.81 -7.58
C VAL A 27 -4.72 7.96 -7.37
N LEU A 28 -3.67 7.78 -6.57
CA LEU A 28 -2.67 8.83 -6.33
C LEU A 28 -2.00 9.30 -7.63
N ARG A 29 -1.65 8.38 -8.54
CA ARG A 29 -1.08 8.72 -9.84
C ARG A 29 -2.03 9.56 -10.69
N LEU A 30 -3.32 9.21 -10.71
CA LEU A 30 -4.32 9.99 -11.42
C LEU A 30 -4.52 11.37 -10.78
N THR A 31 -4.55 11.46 -9.44
CA THR A 31 -4.62 12.72 -8.70
C THR A 31 -3.46 13.65 -9.07
N ILE A 32 -2.24 13.12 -9.19
CA ILE A 32 -1.07 13.86 -9.68
C ILE A 32 -1.23 14.26 -11.15
N ALA A 33 -1.60 13.31 -12.02
CA ALA A 33 -1.71 13.55 -13.46
C ALA A 33 -2.81 14.57 -13.82
N MET A 34 -3.85 14.66 -12.99
CA MET A 34 -4.93 15.63 -13.14
C MET A 34 -4.64 16.97 -12.47
N ASP A 35 -3.43 17.17 -11.93
CA ASP A 35 -3.03 18.39 -11.22
C ASP A 35 -4.02 18.79 -10.12
N ARG A 36 -4.48 17.79 -9.34
CA ARG A 36 -5.46 18.03 -8.28
C ARG A 36 -4.85 18.86 -7.15
N PRO A 37 -5.68 19.61 -6.41
CA PRO A 37 -5.23 20.39 -5.26
C PRO A 37 -4.48 19.55 -4.23
N GLY A 38 -3.59 20.21 -3.49
CA GLY A 38 -2.80 19.58 -2.44
C GLY A 38 -3.60 18.76 -1.43
N ALA A 39 -4.76 19.27 -1.00
CA ALA A 39 -5.62 18.53 -0.08
C ALA A 39 -6.02 17.15 -0.62
N GLU A 40 -6.32 17.04 -1.93
CA GLU A 40 -6.66 15.76 -2.56
C GLU A 40 -5.44 14.84 -2.67
N LEU A 41 -4.25 15.38 -2.96
CA LEU A 41 -2.98 14.64 -2.96
C LEU A 41 -2.64 14.10 -1.57
N ALA A 42 -2.83 14.91 -0.53
CA ALA A 42 -2.62 14.52 0.86
C ALA A 42 -3.54 13.34 1.24
N VAL A 43 -4.85 13.47 0.95
CA VAL A 43 -5.83 12.39 1.19
C VAL A 43 -5.46 11.11 0.44
N ALA A 44 -5.14 11.20 -0.85
CA ALA A 44 -4.75 10.04 -1.65
C ALA A 44 -3.49 9.35 -1.11
N SER A 45 -2.50 10.14 -0.65
CA SER A 45 -1.26 9.60 -0.08
C SER A 45 -1.47 8.93 1.29
N GLU A 46 -2.35 9.48 2.14
CA GLU A 46 -2.74 8.86 3.41
C GLU A 46 -3.51 7.55 3.19
N GLN A 47 -4.39 7.52 2.18
CA GLN A 47 -5.14 6.32 1.81
C GLN A 47 -4.19 5.20 1.34
N LEU A 48 -3.20 5.52 0.52
CA LEU A 48 -2.16 4.57 0.09
C LEU A 48 -1.36 4.02 1.30
N LEU A 49 -0.90 4.91 2.19
CA LEU A 49 -0.16 4.51 3.38
C LEU A 49 -0.99 3.60 4.29
N ARG A 50 -2.28 3.89 4.47
CA ARG A 50 -3.20 3.04 5.22
C ARG A 50 -3.23 1.61 4.68
N GLU A 51 -3.40 1.43 3.38
CA GLU A 51 -3.45 0.09 2.78
C GLU A 51 -2.11 -0.66 2.88
N CYS A 52 -0.98 0.06 2.77
CA CYS A 52 0.34 -0.52 3.00
C CYS A 52 0.53 -0.99 4.46
N ARG A 53 -0.03 -0.27 5.44
CA ARG A 53 -0.01 -0.68 6.85
C ARG A 53 -0.89 -1.91 7.10
N LEU A 54 -2.04 -2.00 6.44
CA LEU A 54 -2.91 -3.18 6.53
C LEU A 54 -2.26 -4.44 5.95
N SER A 55 -1.58 -4.33 4.79
CA SER A 55 -0.85 -5.46 4.22
C SER A 55 0.28 -5.95 5.15
N SER A 56 0.96 -5.03 5.83
CA SER A 56 1.96 -5.35 6.86
C SER A 56 1.34 -6.03 8.09
N ALA A 57 0.19 -5.53 8.55
CA ALA A 57 -0.52 -6.09 9.71
C ALA A 57 -0.97 -7.53 9.48
N VAL A 58 -1.39 -7.89 8.26
CA VAL A 58 -1.76 -9.27 7.91
C VAL A 58 -0.59 -10.26 8.04
N LEU A 59 0.65 -9.79 7.94
CA LEU A 59 1.83 -10.64 8.13
C LEU A 59 2.20 -10.87 9.60
N ALA A 60 1.67 -10.07 10.53
CA ALA A 60 1.94 -10.22 11.95
C ALA A 60 1.48 -11.61 12.45
N GLY A 61 2.37 -12.36 13.10
CA GLY A 61 2.07 -13.71 13.60
C GLY A 61 1.94 -14.81 12.54
N THR A 62 2.11 -14.51 11.24
CA THR A 62 2.07 -15.53 10.18
C THR A 62 3.39 -16.32 10.10
N ARG A 63 3.45 -17.32 9.21
CA ARG A 63 4.69 -18.03 8.82
C ARG A 63 5.25 -17.54 7.47
N ALA A 64 4.94 -16.30 7.07
CA ALA A 64 5.57 -15.71 5.89
C ALA A 64 7.10 -15.73 6.03
N ASP A 65 7.77 -16.07 4.94
CA ASP A 65 9.22 -16.12 4.86
C ASP A 65 9.82 -14.71 5.03
N PRO A 66 11.12 -14.61 5.39
CA PRO A 66 11.77 -13.32 5.61
C PRO A 66 11.73 -12.37 4.40
N THR A 67 11.76 -12.91 3.17
CA THR A 67 11.74 -12.09 1.95
C THR A 67 10.39 -11.44 1.77
N THR A 68 9.30 -12.20 1.92
CA THR A 68 7.93 -11.67 1.87
C THR A 68 7.72 -10.58 2.91
N ARG A 69 8.19 -10.77 4.15
CA ARG A 69 8.10 -9.74 5.20
C ARG A 69 8.85 -8.47 4.84
N LYS A 70 10.11 -8.59 4.40
CA LYS A 70 10.93 -7.45 4.00
C LYS A 70 10.31 -6.68 2.84
N ALA A 71 9.75 -7.39 1.85
CA ALA A 71 9.09 -6.75 0.72
C ALA A 71 7.88 -5.91 1.16
N VAL A 72 7.02 -6.46 2.04
CA VAL A 72 5.84 -5.73 2.53
C VAL A 72 6.24 -4.56 3.44
N MET A 73 7.26 -4.72 4.27
CA MET A 73 7.82 -3.61 5.06
C MET A 73 8.34 -2.47 4.16
N LEU A 74 9.12 -2.81 3.13
CA LEU A 74 9.65 -1.84 2.18
C LEU A 74 8.54 -1.05 1.48
N VAL A 75 7.44 -1.72 1.11
CA VAL A 75 6.26 -1.06 0.52
C VAL A 75 5.64 -0.04 1.50
N GLY A 76 5.57 -0.37 2.79
CA GLY A 76 5.15 0.56 3.85
C GLY A 76 6.07 1.76 3.98
N ASP A 77 7.38 1.53 4.02
CA ASP A 77 8.39 2.59 4.16
C ASP A 77 8.37 3.55 2.95
N LEU A 78 8.19 3.03 1.74
CA LEU A 78 8.06 3.83 0.52
C LEU A 78 6.77 4.66 0.53
N ALA A 79 5.65 4.11 0.97
CA ALA A 79 4.39 4.86 1.08
C ALA A 79 4.50 6.01 2.10
N GLU A 80 5.19 5.78 3.22
CA GLU A 80 5.48 6.80 4.23
C GLU A 80 6.33 7.94 3.65
N GLN A 81 7.37 7.60 2.87
CA GLN A 81 8.19 8.58 2.17
C GLN A 81 7.39 9.40 1.16
N VAL A 82 6.54 8.76 0.36
CA VAL A 82 5.65 9.43 -0.60
C VAL A 82 4.75 10.43 0.12
N ARG A 83 4.08 10.00 1.20
CA ARG A 83 3.23 10.89 2.00
C ARG A 83 4.01 12.08 2.53
N LYS A 84 5.20 11.85 3.09
CA LYS A 84 6.04 12.92 3.65
C LYS A 84 6.42 13.95 2.58
N VAL A 85 6.93 13.51 1.44
CA VAL A 85 7.34 14.39 0.33
C VAL A 85 6.16 15.18 -0.22
N LEU A 86 4.99 14.55 -0.35
CA LEU A 86 3.79 15.25 -0.78
C LEU A 86 3.32 16.25 0.28
N GLY A 87 3.34 15.91 1.57
CA GLY A 87 3.01 16.83 2.64
C GLY A 87 3.91 18.07 2.67
N GLU A 88 5.22 17.89 2.52
CA GLU A 88 6.20 18.99 2.48
C GLU A 88 6.05 19.92 1.26
N ARG A 89 5.51 19.42 0.14
CA ARG A 89 5.28 20.22 -1.08
C ARG A 89 3.98 21.02 -1.05
N LEU A 90 3.09 20.73 -0.11
CA LEU A 90 1.72 21.24 -0.06
C LEU A 90 1.46 22.17 1.13
N GLY A 91 2.38 22.23 2.09
CA GLY A 91 2.42 23.24 3.15
C GLY A 91 3.20 24.47 2.71
#